data_AF-A0A0F8WUI8-F1
#
_entry.id   AF-A0A0F8WUI8-F1
#
_cell.length_a   1.000
_cell.length_b   1.000
_cell.length_c   1.000
_cell.angle_alpha   90.00
_cell.angle_beta   90.00
_cell.angle_gamma   90.00
#
_symmetry.space_group_name_H-M   'P 1'
#
loop_
_entity.id
_entity.type
_entity.pdbx_description
1 polymer ?
#
loop_
_entity_poly.entity_id
_entity_poly.type
_entity_poly.pdbx_seq_one_letter_code
_entity_poly.pdbx_strand_id
1 'polypeptide(L)'
;LKRSYENIGRVFTMRDGQIVNRWTDLKDILSRKLITGSYAISFGWNSHGFGKGRGFLLEEILLVAHGSGHNDTIVTVERKIQQVML
;
A
#
# COMPACT_ATOMS: atom_id res chain seq x y z
N LEU A 1 1.07 -15.22 -14.96
CA LEU A 1 2.23 -14.55 -14.32
C LEU A 1 3.54 -15.31 -14.54
N LYS A 2 3.69 -16.55 -14.08
CA LYS A 2 4.94 -17.35 -14.19
C LYS A 2 5.65 -17.25 -15.55
N ARG A 3 4.93 -17.53 -16.65
CA ARG A 3 5.46 -17.45 -18.03
C ARG A 3 6.06 -16.09 -18.39
N SER A 4 5.51 -15.00 -17.88
CA SER A 4 6.03 -13.65 -18.13
C SER A 4 7.37 -13.39 -17.46
N TYR A 5 7.64 -14.00 -16.30
CA TYR A 5 8.91 -13.89 -15.59
C TYR A 5 9.98 -14.76 -16.27
N GLU A 6 9.61 -15.98 -16.66
CA GLU A 6 10.52 -16.91 -17.33
C GLU A 6 11.00 -16.37 -18.69
N ASN A 7 10.11 -15.71 -19.44
CA ASN A 7 10.44 -15.08 -20.73
C ASN A 7 11.49 -13.96 -20.63
N ILE A 8 11.70 -13.38 -19.44
CA ILE A 8 12.76 -12.37 -19.20
C ILE A 8 13.95 -12.95 -18.42
N GLY A 9 14.08 -14.28 -18.36
CA GLY A 9 15.16 -14.96 -17.66
C GLY A 9 15.07 -14.90 -16.13
N ARG A 10 13.90 -14.60 -15.56
CA ARG A 10 13.67 -14.62 -14.11
C ARG A 10 12.94 -15.90 -13.67
N VAL A 11 13.43 -16.50 -12.59
CA VAL A 11 12.74 -17.58 -11.88
C VAL A 11 11.55 -17.00 -11.13
N PHE A 12 10.35 -17.51 -11.41
CA PHE A 12 9.15 -17.14 -10.67
C PHE A 12 9.12 -17.86 -9.32
N THR A 13 9.12 -17.08 -8.24
CA THR A 13 9.08 -17.60 -6.86
C THR A 13 7.68 -17.45 -6.23
N MET A 14 7.45 -18.12 -5.10
CA MET A 14 6.22 -17.90 -4.32
C MET A 14 6.01 -16.43 -3.93
N ARG A 15 7.10 -15.70 -3.65
CA ARG A 15 7.05 -14.28 -3.30
C ARG A 15 6.45 -13.44 -4.43
N ASP A 16 6.76 -13.78 -5.68
CA ASP A 16 6.25 -13.08 -6.87
C ASP A 16 4.75 -13.30 -7.10
N GLY A 17 4.21 -14.42 -6.60
CA GLY A 17 2.77 -14.71 -6.62
C GLY A 17 1.97 -13.98 -5.55
N GLN A 18 2.63 -13.44 -4.52
CA GLN A 18 1.97 -12.80 -3.39
C GLN A 18 1.87 -11.29 -3.57
N ILE A 19 0.67 -10.83 -3.95
CA ILE A 19 0.35 -9.40 -4.12
C ILE A 19 0.67 -8.58 -2.85
N VAL A 20 0.47 -9.17 -1.67
CA VAL A 20 0.71 -8.50 -0.37
C VAL A 20 2.16 -8.04 -0.20
N ASN A 21 3.13 -8.86 -0.62
CA ASN A 21 4.55 -8.52 -0.50
C ASN A 21 4.92 -7.28 -1.33
N ARG A 22 4.30 -7.13 -2.51
CA ARG A 22 4.54 -5.98 -3.39
C ARG A 22 4.09 -4.66 -2.74
N TRP A 23 2.97 -4.68 -2.01
CA TRP A 23 2.47 -3.49 -1.32
C TRP A 23 3.31 -3.14 -0.09
N THR A 24 3.77 -4.15 0.66
CA THR A 24 4.69 -3.96 1.79
C THR A 24 5.98 -3.30 1.34
N ASP A 25 6.65 -3.88 0.34
CA ASP A 25 7.93 -3.37 -0.18
C ASP A 25 7.77 -1.93 -0.71
N LEU A 26 6.68 -1.64 -1.44
CA LEU A 26 6.36 -0.30 -1.93
C LEU A 26 6.16 0.70 -0.78
N LYS A 27 5.35 0.34 0.22
CA LYS A 27 5.08 1.21 1.37
C LYS A 27 6.36 1.48 2.16
N ASP A 28 7.26 0.50 2.30
CA ASP A 28 8.54 0.69 3.00
C ASP A 28 9.47 1.65 2.25
N ILE A 29 9.55 1.54 0.92
CA ILE A 29 10.31 2.47 0.09
C ILE A 29 9.74 3.89 0.18
N LEU A 30 8.42 4.04 0.03
CA LEU A 30 7.75 5.34 0.08
C LEU A 30 7.86 5.97 1.48
N SER A 31 7.76 5.16 2.53
CA SER A 31 7.92 5.62 3.90
C SER A 31 9.31 6.19 4.19
N ARG A 32 10.35 5.69 3.52
CA ARG A 32 11.70 6.28 3.64
C ARG A 32 11.84 7.59 2.87
N LYS A 33 11.13 7.75 1.76
CA LYS A 33 11.22 8.92 0.87
C LYS A 33 10.36 10.10 1.30
N LEU A 34 9.16 9.86 1.82
CA LEU A 34 8.25 10.90 2.28
C LEU A 34 8.83 11.63 3.50
N ILE A 35 8.57 12.93 3.64
CA ILE A 35 9.01 13.73 4.81
C ILE A 35 7.88 13.86 5.83
N THR A 36 8.21 14.13 7.10
CA THR A 36 7.21 14.46 8.13
C THR A 36 6.31 15.60 7.64
N GLY A 37 5.00 15.47 7.88
CA GLY A 37 3.96 16.36 7.37
C GLY A 37 3.35 15.93 6.02
N SER A 38 4.00 15.01 5.28
CA SER A 38 3.44 14.50 4.02
C SER A 38 2.17 13.70 4.23
N TYR A 39 1.25 13.75 3.27
CA TYR A 39 0.04 12.94 3.24
C TYR A 39 0.20 11.73 2.32
N ALA A 40 -0.24 10.56 2.80
CA ALA A 40 -0.42 9.35 2.02
C ALA A 40 -1.90 9.02 1.95
N ILE A 41 -2.44 8.97 0.72
CA ILE A 41 -3.84 8.65 0.47
C ILE A 41 -3.89 7.31 -0.26
N SER A 42 -4.47 6.30 0.37
CA SER A 42 -4.56 4.94 -0.19
C SER A 42 -6.00 4.59 -0.53
N PHE A 43 -6.22 4.05 -1.74
CA PHE A 43 -7.50 3.58 -2.24
C PHE A 43 -7.44 2.06 -2.36
N GLY A 44 -8.33 1.34 -1.68
CA GLY A 44 -8.30 -0.12 -1.73
C GLY A 44 -9.56 -0.78 -1.23
N TRP A 45 -9.49 -2.10 -1.11
CA TRP A 45 -10.55 -2.97 -0.61
C TRP A 45 -10.41 -3.28 0.89
N ASN A 46 -9.47 -2.62 1.58
CA ASN A 46 -9.28 -2.70 3.03
C ASN A 46 -8.66 -1.40 3.56
N SER A 47 -8.73 -1.20 4.87
CA SER A 47 -8.23 0.00 5.56
C SER A 47 -6.74 -0.06 5.93
N HIS A 48 -5.95 -1.00 5.38
CA HIS A 48 -4.51 -1.08 5.65
C HIS A 48 -3.74 -0.14 4.72
N GLY A 49 -3.72 1.15 5.06
CA GLY A 49 -2.81 2.14 4.48
C GLY A 49 -1.33 1.86 4.79
N PHE A 50 -0.54 2.88 5.09
CA PHE A 50 0.86 2.80 5.48
C PHE A 50 1.03 2.29 6.93
N GLY A 51 0.24 2.84 7.84
CA GLY A 51 0.16 2.44 9.25
C GLY A 51 1.25 3.03 10.15
N LYS A 52 0.99 2.95 11.46
CA LYS A 52 1.83 3.52 12.52
C LYS A 52 3.27 3.01 12.53
N GLY A 53 3.48 1.73 12.18
CA GLY A 53 4.82 1.13 12.08
C GLY A 53 5.72 1.81 11.05
N ARG A 54 5.14 2.51 10.07
CA ARG A 54 5.84 3.29 9.06
C ARG A 54 5.92 4.79 9.39
N GLY A 55 5.50 5.18 10.58
CA GLY A 55 5.51 6.58 11.03
C GLY A 55 4.32 7.42 10.56
N PHE A 56 3.21 6.77 10.20
CA PHE A 56 1.99 7.44 9.73
C PHE A 56 0.89 7.43 10.78
N LEU A 57 0.15 8.53 10.86
CA LEU A 57 -1.07 8.70 11.64
C LEU A 57 -2.26 8.69 10.69
N LEU A 58 -3.22 7.79 10.92
CA LEU A 58 -4.49 7.79 10.23
C LEU A 58 -5.34 8.98 10.70
N GLU A 59 -5.64 9.91 9.79
CA GLU A 59 -6.42 11.10 10.08
C GLU A 59 -7.88 10.94 9.64
N GLU A 60 -8.12 10.29 8.49
CA GLU A 60 -9.47 10.14 7.94
C GLU A 60 -9.66 8.80 7.20
N ILE A 61 -10.89 8.30 7.20
CA ILE A 61 -11.37 7.23 6.32
C ILE A 61 -12.58 7.76 5.54
N LEU A 62 -12.55 7.62 4.22
CA LEU A 62 -13.69 7.88 3.34
C LEU A 62 -14.12 6.57 2.68
N LEU A 63 -15.42 6.27 2.74
CA LEU A 63 -16.03 5.18 1.98
C LEU A 63 -16.67 5.75 0.71
N VAL A 64 -16.25 5.24 -0.45
CA VAL A 64 -16.80 5.65 -1.74
C VAL A 64 -17.69 4.51 -2.25
N ALA A 65 -19.00 4.74 -2.14
CA ALA A 65 -20.00 3.81 -2.63
C ALA A 65 -19.98 3.73 -4.15
N HIS A 66 -19.90 2.51 -4.70
CA HIS A 66 -19.97 2.27 -6.15
C HIS A 66 -21.37 1.87 -6.62
N GLY A 67 -22.27 1.60 -5.66
CA GLY A 67 -23.65 1.18 -5.90
C GLY A 67 -23.79 -0.31 -6.26
N SER A 68 -25.04 -0.77 -6.27
CA SER A 68 -25.40 -2.17 -6.53
C SER A 68 -24.65 -3.15 -5.59
N GLY A 69 -24.28 -4.33 -6.09
CA GLY A 69 -23.50 -5.34 -5.36
C GLY A 69 -21.98 -5.20 -5.47
N HIS A 70 -21.47 -4.04 -5.87
CA HIS A 70 -20.02 -3.82 -5.93
C HIS A 70 -19.47 -3.46 -4.55
N ASN A 71 -18.26 -3.92 -4.24
CA ASN A 71 -17.56 -3.49 -3.04
C ASN A 71 -17.23 -2.00 -3.14
N ASP A 72 -17.40 -1.29 -2.03
CA ASP A 72 -16.98 0.10 -1.92
C ASP A 72 -15.46 0.23 -2.00
N THR A 73 -14.99 1.43 -2.37
CA THR A 73 -13.59 1.80 -2.18
C THR A 73 -13.40 2.39 -0.80
N ILE A 74 -12.48 1.80 -0.04
CA ILE A 74 -12.03 2.30 1.24
C ILE A 74 -10.83 3.21 0.98
N VAL A 75 -11.00 4.49 1.28
CA VAL A 75 -9.93 5.50 1.19
C VAL A 75 -9.41 5.74 2.60
N THR A 76 -8.09 5.70 2.76
CA THR A 76 -7.41 6.07 4.00
C THR A 76 -6.54 7.28 3.75
N VAL A 77 -6.64 8.29 4.61
CA VAL A 77 -5.79 9.50 4.58
C VAL A 77 -4.90 9.46 5.81
N GLU A 78 -3.59 9.37 5.59
CA GLU A 78 -2.61 9.28 6.65
C GLU A 78 -1.56 10.38 6.53
N ARG A 79 -1.27 11.06 7.64
CA ARG A 79 -0.18 12.03 7.70
C ARG A 79 1.06 11.40 8.29
N LYS A 80 2.22 11.62 7.66
CA LYS A 80 3.50 11.21 8.21
C LYS A 80 3.86 12.07 9.42
N ILE A 81 3.99 11.46 10.59
CA ILE A 81 4.28 12.17 11.85
C ILE A 81 5.72 11.99 12.32
N GLN A 82 6.43 10.97 11.81
CA GLN A 82 7.83 10.73 12.14
C GLN A 82 8.58 10.08 10.98
N GLN A 83 9.88 10.37 10.89
CA GLN A 83 10.77 9.64 9.99
C GLN A 83 11.05 8.25 10.56
N VAL A 84 11.12 7.25 9.69
CA VAL A 84 11.45 5.86 10.06
C VAL A 84 12.67 5.39 9.28
N MET A 85 13.54 4.65 9.96
CA MET A 85 14.65 3.91 9.34
C MET A 85 14.21 2.45 9.20
N LEU A 86 13.56 2.14 8.08
CA LEU A 86 13.06 0.80 7.71
C LEU A 86 14.11 -0.03 6.97
#